data_AF-A0A952B2X7-F1
#
_entry.id   AF-A0A952B2X7-F1
#
_cell.length_a   1.000
_cell.length_b   1.000
_cell.length_c   1.000
_cell.angle_alpha   90.00
_cell.angle_beta   90.00
_cell.angle_gamma   90.00
#
_symmetry.space_group_name_H-M   'P 1'
#
loop_
_entity.id
_entity.type
_entity.pdbx_description
1 polymer ?
#
loop_
_entity_poly.entity_id
_entity_poly.type
_entity_poly.pdbx_seq_one_letter_code
_entity_poly.pdbx_strand_id
1 'polypeptide(L)'
;MENACYHCGKTVLYGRSHTHHRGVAGGRWKKRAPKTRRIFRVNFVRLSIVEAGKKKRVKLCANCLKRVKKDIKDGKKPFLTLAAAVKTQ
;
A
#
# COMPACT_ATOMS: atom_id res chain seq x y z
N MET A 1 -0.69 -2.73 16.93
CA MET A 1 -0.19 -2.43 15.56
C MET A 1 -1.36 -2.07 14.66
N GLU A 2 -1.75 -0.80 14.57
CA GLU A 2 -3.06 -0.45 13.99
C GLU A 2 -3.00 0.04 12.54
N ASN A 3 -1.84 0.49 12.05
CA ASN A 3 -1.66 1.10 10.72
C ASN A 3 -0.51 0.48 9.91
N ALA A 4 -0.36 -0.84 10.00
CA ALA A 4 0.58 -1.61 9.20
C ALA A 4 -0.15 -2.60 8.30
N CYS A 5 0.47 -2.94 7.16
CA CYS A 5 -0.01 -4.02 6.31
C CYS A 5 0.14 -5.37 7.03
N TYR A 6 -0.89 -6.21 6.98
CA TYR A 6 -0.88 -7.54 7.60
C TYR A 6 0.29 -8.42 7.15
N HIS A 7 0.62 -8.41 5.86
CA HIS A 7 1.66 -9.29 5.31
C HIS A 7 3.06 -8.67 5.30
N CYS A 8 3.20 -7.45 4.79
CA CYS A 8 4.52 -6.84 4.56
C CYS A 8 4.90 -5.76 5.59
N GLY A 9 4.08 -5.51 6.61
CA GLY A 9 4.39 -4.55 7.66
C GLY A 9 4.45 -3.07 7.23
N LYS A 10 4.22 -2.75 5.94
CA LYS A 10 4.31 -1.38 5.42
C LYS A 10 3.47 -0.40 6.24
N THR A 11 4.10 0.69 6.68
CA THR A 11 3.51 1.81 7.42
C THR A 11 3.60 3.09 6.60
N VAL A 12 3.10 4.19 7.17
CA VAL A 12 3.29 5.54 6.63
C VAL A 12 4.79 5.85 6.47
N LEU A 13 5.12 6.54 5.39
CA LEU A 13 6.47 7.03 5.12
C LEU A 13 6.50 8.54 5.30
N TYR A 14 7.52 9.05 5.98
CA TYR A 14 7.75 10.48 6.09
C TYR A 14 8.69 10.92 4.98
N GLY A 15 8.34 11.97 4.27
CA GLY A 15 9.23 12.56 3.29
C GLY A 15 8.96 14.05 3.10
N ARG A 16 9.37 14.56 1.94
CA ARG A 16 9.34 16.00 1.67
C ARG A 16 8.76 16.25 0.28
N SER A 17 8.11 17.40 0.12
CA SER A 17 7.62 17.88 -1.18
C SER A 17 8.53 19.00 -1.67
N HIS A 18 9.05 18.83 -2.88
CA HIS A 18 9.96 19.76 -3.56
C HIS A 18 9.51 19.94 -5.00
N THR A 19 8.43 20.70 -5.20
CA THR A 19 7.92 20.98 -6.55
C THR A 19 8.37 22.37 -6.97
N HIS A 20 9.20 22.43 -8.00
CA HIS A 20 9.62 23.70 -8.59
C HIS A 20 8.59 24.21 -9.60
N HIS A 21 8.33 25.51 -9.61
CA HIS A 21 7.53 26.16 -10.65
C HIS A 21 8.35 26.33 -11.94
N ARG A 22 7.67 26.56 -13.08
CA ARG A 22 8.33 26.79 -14.37
C ARG A 22 9.29 27.99 -14.29
N GLY A 23 10.47 27.89 -14.90
CA GLY A 23 11.45 28.99 -14.97
C GLY A 23 12.53 29.01 -13.87
N VAL A 24 12.69 27.93 -13.09
CA VAL A 24 13.74 27.82 -12.06
C VAL A 24 15.09 27.29 -12.57
N ALA A 25 15.14 26.78 -13.80
CA ALA A 25 16.33 26.14 -14.37
C ALA A 25 17.48 27.13 -14.65
N GLY A 26 17.18 28.43 -14.78
CA GLY A 26 18.16 29.49 -15.03
C GLY A 26 18.95 29.97 -13.79
N GLY A 27 19.17 29.12 -12.78
CA GLY A 27 20.04 29.44 -11.64
C GLY A 27 19.52 30.46 -10.62
N ARG A 28 18.30 31.00 -10.78
CA ARG A 28 17.70 31.94 -9.80
C ARG A 28 17.34 31.23 -8.49
N TRP A 29 18.26 31.23 -7.53
CA TRP A 29 18.09 30.67 -6.19
C TRP A 29 16.86 31.22 -5.45
N LYS A 30 16.53 32.51 -5.66
CA LYS A 30 15.38 33.20 -5.03
C LYS A 30 14.02 32.58 -5.38
N LYS A 31 13.93 31.78 -6.45
CA LYS A 31 12.71 31.06 -6.87
C LYS A 31 12.77 29.55 -6.58
N ARG A 32 13.75 29.09 -5.82
CA ARG A 32 13.87 27.67 -5.44
C ARG A 32 12.72 27.27 -4.51
N ALA A 33 12.17 26.07 -4.71
CA ALA A 33 10.99 25.61 -3.99
C ALA A 33 11.29 25.35 -2.51
N PRO A 34 10.40 25.75 -1.59
CA PRO A 34 10.55 25.45 -0.17
C PRO A 34 10.37 23.95 0.10
N LYS A 35 11.13 23.45 1.09
CA LYS A 35 11.14 22.05 1.48
C LYS A 35 10.08 21.77 2.54
N THR A 36 8.85 21.43 2.13
CA THR A 36 7.76 21.13 3.08
C THR A 36 7.73 19.65 3.46
N ARG A 37 7.40 19.34 4.73
CA ARG A 37 7.23 17.96 5.20
C ARG A 37 5.91 17.39 4.67
N ARG A 38 5.93 16.14 4.22
CA ARG A 38 4.74 15.42 3.74
C ARG A 38 4.73 13.98 4.29
N ILE A 39 3.54 13.52 4.66
CA ILE A 39 3.30 12.13 5.05
C ILE A 39 2.77 11.37 3.83
N PHE A 40 3.47 10.33 3.41
CA PHE A 40 3.05 9.41 2.37
C PHE A 40 2.30 8.25 3.01
N ARG A 41 0.97 8.29 2.89
CA ARG A 41 0.10 7.21 3.40
C ARG A 41 0.09 6.04 2.43
N VAL A 42 0.13 4.83 2.99
CA VAL A 42 -0.06 3.60 2.23
C VAL A 42 -1.53 3.47 1.85
N ASN A 43 -1.80 3.01 0.63
CA ASN A 43 -3.15 2.64 0.22
C ASN A 43 -3.53 1.27 0.85
N PHE A 44 -4.30 1.31 1.94
CA PHE A 44 -4.80 0.14 2.63
C PHE A 44 -6.23 -0.20 2.20
N VAL A 45 -6.47 -1.48 1.97
CA VAL A 45 -7.79 -2.06 1.73
C VAL A 45 -8.11 -2.99 2.90
N ARG A 46 -9.30 -2.83 3.49
CA ARG A 46 -9.82 -3.74 4.51
C ARG A 46 -10.50 -4.91 3.82
N LEU A 47 -10.12 -6.14 4.18
CA LEU A 47 -10.68 -7.33 3.57
C LEU A 47 -10.73 -8.50 4.56
N SER A 48 -11.58 -9.48 4.27
CA SER A 48 -11.72 -10.70 5.05
C SER A 48 -10.82 -11.80 4.49
N ILE A 49 -9.96 -12.36 5.33
CA ILE A 49 -9.13 -13.53 5.04
C ILE A 49 -9.63 -14.74 5.84
N VAL A 50 -9.35 -15.93 5.33
CA VAL A 50 -9.51 -17.18 6.07
C VAL A 50 -8.13 -17.64 6.49
N GLU A 51 -7.91 -17.73 7.80
CA GLU A 51 -6.65 -18.15 8.40
C GLU A 51 -6.97 -19.20 9.46
N ALA A 52 -6.39 -20.40 9.34
CA ALA A 52 -6.67 -21.54 10.22
C ALA A 52 -8.18 -21.83 10.41
N GLY A 53 -8.97 -21.74 9.33
CA GLY A 53 -10.43 -21.97 9.35
C GLY A 53 -11.28 -20.84 9.95
N LYS A 54 -10.65 -19.77 10.48
CA LYS A 54 -11.37 -18.61 11.04
C LYS A 54 -11.38 -17.43 10.07
N LYS A 55 -12.52 -16.77 9.95
CA LYS A 55 -12.67 -15.53 9.15
C LYS A 55 -12.16 -14.34 9.97
N LYS A 56 -11.14 -13.65 9.48
CA LYS A 56 -10.56 -12.46 10.12
C LYS A 56 -10.56 -11.27 9.19
N ARG A 57 -10.95 -10.10 9.69
CA ARG A 57 -10.84 -8.82 8.95
C ARG A 57 -9.44 -8.23 9.16
N VAL A 58 -8.72 -7.97 8.07
CA VAL A 58 -7.35 -7.41 8.10
C VAL A 58 -7.19 -6.23 7.15
N LYS A 59 -6.19 -5.38 7.41
CA LYS A 59 -5.74 -4.32 6.49
C LYS A 59 -4.58 -4.84 5.64
N LEU A 60 -4.75 -4.82 4.32
CA LEU A 60 -3.70 -5.17 3.36
C LEU A 60 -3.37 -3.99 2.46
N CYS A 61 -2.11 -3.83 2.08
CA CYS A 61 -1.74 -2.82 1.09
C CYS A 61 -2.12 -3.27 -0.32
N ALA A 62 -2.40 -2.31 -1.20
CA ALA A 62 -2.80 -2.58 -2.58
C ALA A 62 -1.81 -3.47 -3.36
N ASN A 63 -0.49 -3.36 -3.09
CA ASN A 63 0.52 -4.20 -3.74
C ASN A 63 0.42 -5.67 -3.35
N CYS A 64 0.21 -5.95 -2.06
CA CYS A 64 0.01 -7.32 -1.59
C CYS A 64 -1.29 -7.90 -2.13
N LEU A 65 -2.37 -7.11 -2.15
CA LEU A 65 -3.64 -7.53 -2.75
C LEU A 65 -3.48 -7.84 -4.24
N LYS A 66 -2.76 -6.99 -4.99
CA LYS A 66 -2.45 -7.21 -6.40
C LYS A 66 -1.67 -8.52 -6.62
N ARG A 67 -0.69 -8.81 -5.75
CA ARG A 67 0.08 -10.05 -5.81
C ARG A 67 -0.79 -11.29 -5.57
N VAL A 68 -1.63 -11.28 -4.53
CA VAL A 68 -2.58 -12.38 -4.26
C VAL A 68 -3.48 -12.65 -5.46
N LYS A 69 -4.07 -11.60 -6.05
CA LYS A 69 -4.93 -11.73 -7.24
C LYS A 69 -4.18 -12.30 -8.44
N LYS A 70 -2.91 -11.90 -8.63
CA LYS A 70 -2.05 -12.42 -9.69
C LYS A 70 -1.74 -13.90 -9.46
N ASP A 71 -1.33 -14.28 -8.25
CA ASP A 71 -0.99 -15.66 -7.91
C ASP A 71 -2.20 -16.60 -8.12
N ILE A 72 -3.42 -16.16 -7.75
CA ILE A 72 -4.67 -16.88 -8.03
C ILE A 72 -4.89 -17.07 -9.54
N LYS A 73 -4.67 -16.02 -10.34
CA LYS A 73 -4.82 -16.08 -11.80
C LYS A 73 -3.78 -17.01 -12.44
N ASP A 74 -2.56 -16.99 -11.94
CA ASP A 74 -1.44 -17.78 -12.44
C ASP A 74 -1.45 -19.23 -11.90
N GLY A 75 -2.44 -19.61 -11.08
CA GLY A 75 -2.56 -20.95 -10.49
C GLY A 75 -1.52 -21.27 -9.40
N LYS A 76 -0.79 -20.26 -8.92
CA LYS A 76 0.20 -20.40 -7.84
C LYS A 76 -0.49 -20.30 -6.48
N LYS A 77 0.03 -21.03 -5.48
CA LYS A 77 -0.48 -20.96 -4.11
C LYS A 77 -0.24 -19.55 -3.53
N PRO A 78 -1.27 -18.75 -3.27
CA PRO A 78 -1.10 -17.44 -2.68
C PRO A 78 -0.72 -17.57 -1.20
N PHE A 79 -0.05 -16.54 -0.65
CA PHE A 79 0.34 -16.50 0.76
C PHE A 79 -0.84 -16.24 1.72
N LEU A 80 -2.00 -15.83 1.21
CA LEU A 80 -3.24 -15.65 1.97
C LEU A 80 -4.45 -16.11 1.17
N THR A 81 -5.42 -16.72 1.85
CA THR A 81 -6.69 -17.14 1.26
C THR A 81 -7.75 -16.06 1.48
N LEU A 82 -8.27 -15.50 0.39
CA LEU A 82 -9.35 -14.51 0.45
C LEU A 82 -10.66 -15.23 0.78
N ALA A 83 -11.45 -14.69 1.72
CA ALA A 83 -12.74 -15.28 2.10
C ALA A 83 -13.75 -15.33 0.94
N ALA A 84 -13.62 -14.43 -0.04
CA ALA A 84 -14.44 -14.44 -1.25
C ALA A 84 -14.07 -15.55 -2.25
N ALA A 85 -12.83 -16.09 -2.17
CA ALA A 85 -12.36 -17.15 -3.05
C ALA A 85 -12.72 -18.55 -2.52
N VAL A 86 -12.95 -18.67 -1.21
CA VAL A 86 -13.47 -19.90 -0.61
C VAL A 86 -14.97 -19.92 -0.84
N LYS A 87 -15.44 -20.77 -1.77
CA LYS A 87 -16.86 -21.11 -1.86
C LYS A 87 -17.27 -21.70 -0.51
N THR A 88 -17.99 -20.95 0.32
CA THR A 88 -18.86 -21.54 1.33
C THR A 88 -19.82 -22.45 0.59
N GLN A 89 -19.80 -23.75 0.93
CA GLN A 89 -20.85 -24.69 0.53
C GLN A 89 -22.22 -24.15 0.95
#